data_AF-A0A7X7T363-F1
#
_entry.id   AF-A0A7X7T363-F1
#
_cell.length_a   1.000
_cell.length_b   1.000
_cell.length_c   1.000
_cell.angle_alpha   90.00
_cell.angle_beta   90.00
_cell.angle_gamma   90.00
#
_symmetry.space_group_name_H-M   'P 1'
#
loop_
_entity.id
_entity.type
_entity.pdbx_description
1 polymer ?
#
loop_
_entity_poly.entity_id
_entity_poly.type
_entity_poly.pdbx_seq_one_letter_code
_entity_poly.pdbx_strand_id
1 'polypeptide(L)'
;MLDTVARTGNALVERLVGTCRRECLDSLMPINARHLLRVLREWVAYYNGARPHASLGPGFPDPAEGLPARLQEDRLRLPQGSRITATPVLGGLHHDYRLDRAA
;
A
#
# COMPACT_ATOMS: atom_id res chain seq x y z
N MET A 1 -16.79 -25.89 15.01
CA MET A 1 -15.52 -25.66 14.28
C MET A 1 -15.74 -24.86 12.99
N LEU A 2 -16.80 -25.13 12.20
CA LEU A 2 -17.11 -24.36 10.97
C LEU A 2 -17.61 -22.92 11.25
N ASP A 3 -18.41 -22.70 12.30
CA ASP A 3 -18.94 -21.36 12.62
C ASP A 3 -17.86 -20.36 13.08
N THR A 4 -16.76 -20.85 13.65
CA THR A 4 -15.64 -20.00 14.09
C THR A 4 -14.83 -19.50 12.90
N VAL A 5 -14.64 -20.33 11.85
CA VAL A 5 -13.97 -19.91 10.61
C VAL A 5 -14.81 -18.89 9.86
N ALA A 6 -16.13 -19.06 9.82
CA ALA A 6 -17.06 -18.08 9.23
C ALA A 6 -17.06 -16.75 10.01
N ARG A 7 -17.06 -16.79 11.35
CA ARG A 7 -16.99 -15.59 12.20
C ARG A 7 -15.67 -14.82 12.02
N THR A 8 -14.55 -15.53 11.97
CA THR A 8 -13.22 -14.93 11.77
C THR A 8 -13.07 -14.38 10.35
N GLY A 9 -13.57 -15.11 9.35
CA GLY A 9 -13.56 -14.65 7.96
C GLY A 9 -14.33 -13.34 7.77
N ASN A 10 -15.55 -13.25 8.33
CA ASN A 10 -16.34 -12.02 8.26
C ASN A 10 -15.65 -10.84 8.94
N ALA A 11 -15.07 -11.03 10.12
CA ALA A 11 -14.35 -9.97 10.82
C ALA A 11 -13.15 -9.43 10.01
N LEU A 12 -12.43 -10.30 9.29
CA LEU A 12 -11.34 -9.90 8.41
C LEU A 12 -11.86 -9.12 7.19
N VAL A 13 -12.93 -9.58 6.57
CA VAL A 13 -13.56 -8.90 5.42
C VAL A 13 -14.08 -7.52 5.82
N GLU A 14 -14.78 -7.42 6.94
CA GLU A 14 -15.28 -6.15 7.48
C GLU A 14 -14.14 -5.16 7.75
N ARG A 15 -13.03 -5.64 8.34
CA ARG A 15 -11.84 -4.82 8.57
C ARG A 15 -11.20 -4.36 7.26
N LEU A 16 -11.14 -5.23 6.25
CA LEU A 16 -10.61 -4.90 4.93
C LEU A 16 -11.47 -3.83 4.24
N VAL A 17 -12.79 -4.02 4.21
CA VAL A 17 -13.75 -3.06 3.65
C VAL A 17 -13.65 -1.70 4.36
N GLY A 18 -13.57 -1.71 5.70
CA GLY A 18 -13.37 -0.48 6.47
C GLY A 18 -12.05 0.23 6.13
N THR A 19 -10.99 -0.52 5.86
CA THR A 19 -9.70 0.04 5.43
C THR A 19 -9.79 0.64 4.04
N CYS A 20 -10.39 -0.08 3.09
CA CYS A 20 -10.64 0.41 1.73
C CYS A 20 -11.42 1.72 1.74
N ARG A 21 -12.46 1.80 2.58
CA ARG A 21 -13.26 3.01 2.71
C ARG A 21 -12.44 4.21 3.19
N ARG A 22 -11.74 4.07 4.31
CA ARG A 22 -10.94 5.16 4.90
C ARG A 22 -9.79 5.63 4.01
N GLU A 23 -9.17 4.70 3.28
CA GLU A 23 -8.00 5.01 2.47
C GLU A 23 -8.35 5.45 1.04
N CYS A 24 -9.54 5.13 0.56
CA CYS A 24 -9.91 5.39 -0.83
C CYS A 24 -11.26 6.09 -0.94
N LEU A 25 -12.34 5.44 -0.49
CA LEU A 25 -13.71 5.85 -0.83
C LEU A 25 -14.25 7.03 -0.01
N ASP A 26 -13.63 7.38 1.12
CA ASP A 26 -13.99 8.59 1.87
C ASP A 26 -13.44 9.87 1.21
N SER A 27 -12.40 9.76 0.37
CA SER A 27 -11.77 10.89 -0.34
C SER A 27 -12.06 10.90 -1.85
N LEU A 28 -12.57 9.80 -2.40
CA LEU A 28 -12.87 9.65 -3.83
C LEU A 28 -14.35 9.32 -4.02
N MET A 29 -15.03 10.07 -4.87
CA MET A 29 -16.42 9.81 -5.26
C MET A 29 -16.48 8.95 -6.54
N PRO A 30 -16.92 7.67 -6.47
CA PRO A 30 -17.09 6.85 -7.66
C PRO A 30 -18.26 7.38 -8.51
N ILE A 31 -18.05 7.51 -9.82
CA ILE A 31 -19.03 8.13 -10.73
C ILE A 31 -20.03 7.07 -11.23
N ASN A 32 -19.56 5.84 -11.39
CA ASN A 32 -20.35 4.69 -11.79
C ASN A 32 -19.64 3.40 -11.36
N ALA A 33 -20.30 2.25 -11.55
CA ALA A 33 -19.76 0.93 -11.17
C ALA A 33 -18.42 0.61 -11.87
N ARG A 34 -18.25 1.00 -13.15
CA ARG A 34 -16.98 0.80 -13.87
C ARG A 34 -15.86 1.63 -13.25
N HIS A 35 -16.14 2.87 -12.86
CA HIS A 35 -15.17 3.72 -12.19
C HIS A 35 -14.77 3.12 -10.84
N LEU A 36 -15.76 2.70 -10.05
CA LEU A 36 -15.52 2.04 -8.76
C LEU A 36 -14.63 0.81 -8.92
N LEU A 37 -14.91 -0.07 -9.89
CA LEU A 37 -14.09 -1.26 -10.12
C LEU A 37 -12.65 -0.93 -10.52
N ARG A 38 -12.43 0.13 -11.32
CA ARG A 38 -11.08 0.58 -11.66
C ARG A 38 -10.33 1.07 -10.42
N VAL A 39 -10.97 1.91 -9.62
CA VAL A 39 -10.44 2.44 -8.36
C VAL A 39 -10.11 1.31 -7.39
N LEU A 40 -11.03 0.36 -7.20
CA LEU A 40 -10.81 -0.77 -6.30
C LEU A 40 -9.67 -1.67 -6.76
N ARG A 41 -9.49 -1.90 -8.07
CA ARG A 41 -8.36 -2.67 -8.60
C ARG A 41 -7.03 -2.00 -8.30
N GLU A 42 -6.95 -0.69 -8.52
CA GLU A 42 -5.77 0.09 -8.21
C GLU A 42 -5.48 0.09 -6.70
N TRP A 43 -6.51 0.28 -5.88
CA TRP A 43 -6.38 0.19 -4.42
C TRP A 43 -5.90 -1.19 -3.95
N VAL A 44 -6.44 -2.29 -4.52
CA VAL A 44 -6.01 -3.66 -4.18
C VAL A 44 -4.55 -3.91 -4.55
N ALA A 45 -4.11 -3.44 -5.73
CA ALA A 45 -2.71 -3.55 -6.14
C ALA A 45 -1.78 -2.79 -5.18
N TYR A 46 -2.17 -1.56 -4.81
CA TYR A 46 -1.44 -0.77 -3.83
C TYR A 46 -1.42 -1.43 -2.45
N TYR A 47 -2.58 -1.87 -1.93
CA TYR A 47 -2.73 -2.49 -0.63
C TYR A 47 -1.86 -3.74 -0.47
N ASN A 48 -1.82 -4.58 -1.51
CA ASN A 48 -1.06 -5.84 -1.47
C ASN A 48 0.41 -5.71 -1.85
N GLY A 49 0.86 -4.57 -2.38
CA GLY A 49 2.23 -4.39 -2.84
C GLY A 49 3.00 -3.30 -2.09
N ALA A 50 2.47 -2.09 -2.10
CA ALA A 50 3.18 -0.87 -1.71
C ALA A 50 2.67 -0.21 -0.41
N ARG A 51 1.55 -0.65 0.15
CA ARG A 51 1.03 -0.09 1.40
C ARG A 51 1.88 -0.59 2.59
N PRO A 52 2.42 0.30 3.44
CA PRO A 52 3.12 -0.13 4.66
C PRO A 52 2.19 -0.93 5.59
N HIS A 53 2.60 -2.15 5.94
CA HIS A 53 1.85 -3.02 6.84
C HIS A 53 2.59 -3.14 8.17
N ALA A 54 2.05 -2.57 9.24
CA ALA A 54 2.70 -2.56 10.56
C ALA A 54 3.06 -3.95 11.10
N SER A 55 2.32 -4.99 10.70
CA SER A 55 2.62 -6.40 11.04
C SER A 55 3.90 -6.93 10.41
N LEU A 56 4.42 -6.27 9.37
CA LEU A 56 5.69 -6.61 8.71
C LEU A 56 6.89 -5.87 9.33
N GLY A 57 6.67 -5.02 10.34
CA GLY A 57 7.68 -4.09 10.82
C GLY A 57 7.94 -2.95 9.82
N PRO A 58 9.14 -2.35 9.78
CA PRO A 58 9.47 -1.36 8.76
C PRO A 58 9.54 -2.04 7.38
N GLY A 59 8.52 -1.85 6.55
CA GLY A 59 8.50 -2.41 5.20
C GLY A 59 7.14 -2.44 4.51
N PHE A 60 7.15 -3.03 3.32
CA PHE A 60 6.01 -3.21 2.44
C PHE A 60 5.85 -4.69 2.09
N PRO A 61 4.65 -5.15 1.71
CA PRO A 61 4.43 -6.52 1.26
C PRO A 61 5.32 -6.97 0.10
N ASP A 62 5.59 -6.09 -0.87
CA ASP A 62 6.44 -6.35 -2.03
C ASP A 62 7.67 -5.41 -2.07
N PRO A 63 8.68 -5.68 -1.22
CA PRO A 63 9.85 -4.82 -1.08
C PRO A 63 10.73 -4.86 -2.34
N ALA A 64 11.40 -3.74 -2.64
CA ALA A 64 12.43 -3.73 -3.69
C ALA A 64 13.58 -4.69 -3.36
N GLU A 65 14.24 -5.21 -4.40
CA GLU A 65 15.42 -6.06 -4.25
C GLU A 65 16.51 -5.35 -3.41
N GLY A 66 17.05 -6.05 -2.41
CA GLY A 66 18.07 -5.53 -1.51
C GLY A 66 17.54 -4.88 -0.22
N LEU A 67 16.24 -5.01 0.08
CA LEU A 67 15.66 -4.63 1.37
C LEU A 67 15.55 -5.82 2.35
N PRO A 68 15.62 -5.58 3.68
CA PRO A 68 15.76 -4.26 4.32
C PRO A 68 17.16 -3.69 4.13
N ALA A 69 17.23 -2.44 3.68
CA ALA A 69 18.49 -1.73 3.59
C ALA A 69 19.07 -1.58 5.00
N ARG A 70 20.40 -1.67 5.12
CA ARG A 70 21.08 -1.37 6.39
C ARG A 70 20.64 0.02 6.85
N LEU A 71 20.17 0.12 8.10
CA LEU A 71 19.82 1.40 8.73
C LEU A 71 21.00 2.37 8.56
N GLN A 72 20.80 3.42 7.77
CA GLN A 72 21.79 4.49 7.62
C GLN A 72 21.84 5.31 8.90
N GLU A 73 23.05 5.71 9.29
CA GLU A 73 23.28 6.61 10.42
C GLU A 73 22.67 7.99 10.15
N ASP A 74 22.81 8.49 8.91
CA ASP A 74 22.19 9.73 8.45
C ASP A 74 20.94 9.44 7.62
N ARG A 75 19.78 9.41 8.28
CA ARG A 75 18.47 9.12 7.64
C ARG A 75 17.94 10.26 6.77
N LEU A 76 18.59 11.42 6.79
CA LEU A 76 18.17 12.60 6.02
C LEU A 76 18.88 12.70 4.67
N ARG A 77 19.89 11.85 4.41
CA ARG A 77 20.64 11.83 3.15
C ARG A 77 20.38 10.54 2.40
N LEU A 78 20.19 10.66 1.09
CA LEU A 78 20.10 9.51 0.22
C LEU A 78 21.50 8.90 0.00
N PRO A 79 21.60 7.56 -0.13
CA PRO A 79 22.84 6.95 -0.58
C PRO A 79 23.29 7.53 -1.93
N GLN A 80 24.60 7.64 -2.12
CA GLN A 80 25.17 8.19 -3.35
C GLN A 80 24.77 7.34 -4.56
N GLY A 81 24.34 7.98 -5.64
CA GLY A 81 23.84 7.27 -6.82
C GLY A 81 22.44 6.67 -6.62
N SER A 82 21.66 7.13 -5.63
CA SER A 82 20.26 6.76 -5.45
C SER A 82 19.33 7.97 -5.62
N ARG A 83 18.08 7.69 -6.00
CA ARG A 83 16.99 8.66 -6.09
C ARG A 83 15.70 8.07 -5.51
N ILE A 84 14.81 8.93 -5.01
CA ILE A 84 13.45 8.50 -4.67
C ILE A 84 12.56 8.67 -5.89
N THR A 85 11.86 7.61 -6.28
CA THR A 85 10.79 7.64 -7.26
C THR A 85 9.45 7.62 -6.53
N ALA A 86 8.58 8.57 -6.87
CA ALA A 86 7.23 8.65 -6.33
C ALA A 86 6.24 8.33 -7.46
N THR A 87 5.53 7.21 -7.32
CA THR A 87 4.48 6.81 -8.27
C THR A 87 3.12 7.19 -7.68
N PRO A 88 2.33 8.05 -8.33
CA PRO A 88 1.01 8.40 -7.83
C PRO A 88 0.07 7.20 -7.89
N VAL A 89 -0.76 7.05 -6.86
CA VAL A 89 -1.75 5.99 -6.72
C VAL A 89 -3.10 6.61 -6.41
N LEU A 90 -4.17 6.07 -6.99
CA LEU A 90 -5.55 6.57 -6.86
C LEU A 90 -5.67 8.04 -7.24
N GLY A 91 -5.05 8.42 -8.36
CA GLY A 91 -5.01 9.82 -8.81
C GLY A 91 -4.15 10.74 -7.93
N GLY A 92 -3.21 10.18 -7.16
CA GLY A 92 -2.31 10.93 -6.28
C GLY A 92 -2.78 11.01 -4.82
N LEU A 93 -3.88 10.34 -4.47
CA LEU A 93 -4.33 10.21 -3.09
C LEU A 93 -3.29 9.49 -2.22
N HIS A 94 -2.61 8.50 -2.80
CA HIS A 94 -1.44 7.85 -2.22
C HIS A 94 -0.25 7.98 -3.17
N HIS A 95 0.93 7.70 -2.65
CA HIS A 95 2.14 7.59 -3.45
C HIS A 95 2.92 6.35 -3.00
N ASP A 96 3.34 5.53 -3.97
CA ASP A 96 4.36 4.51 -3.74
C ASP A 96 5.73 5.16 -3.86
N TYR A 97 6.50 5.16 -2.77
CA TYR A 97 7.84 5.72 -2.71
C TYR A 97 8.86 4.60 -2.73
N ARG A 98 9.69 4.56 -3.78
CA ARG A 98 10.76 3.58 -3.93
C ARG A 98 12.11 4.27 -4.06
N LEU A 99 13.15 3.61 -3.53
CA LEU A 99 14.54 4.04 -3.69
C LEU A 99 15.14 3.32 -4.89
N ASP A 100 15.44 4.06 -5.95
CA ASP A 100 16.02 3.54 -7.19
C ASP A 100 17.49 3.99 -7.33
N ARG A 101 18.24 3.34 -8.21
CA ARG A 101 19.54 3.87 -8.65
C ARG A 101 19.33 5.10 -9.55
N ALA A 102 20.10 6.15 -9.30
CA ALA A 102 20.22 7.26 -10.23
C ALA A 102 21.00 6.81 -11.47
N ALA A 103 20.52 7.22 -12.65
CA ALA A 103 21.17 6.97 -13.93
C ALA A 103 22.47 7.78 -14.07
#